data_AF-A0A7C4DIR3-F1
#
_entry.id   AF-A0A7C4DIR3-F1
#
_cell.length_a   1.000
_cell.length_b   1.000
_cell.length_c   1.000
_cell.angle_alpha   90.00
_cell.angle_beta   90.00
_cell.angle_gamma   90.00
#
_symmetry.space_group_name_H-M   'P 1'
#
loop_
_entity.id
_entity.type
_entity.pdbx_description
1 polymer ?
#
loop_
_entity_poly.entity_id
_entity_poly.type
_entity_poly.pdbx_seq_one_letter_code
_entity_poly.pdbx_strand_id
1 'polypeptide(L)'
;MTEFIENPGPNATKQDCELMAFYRLAARLKERFPRLPIGLALDGLYAAGPVFQICRDHHWKIVITLKDESLPSVNAEFEALAQLQPENRLQFRYPDTRTTRQYRWSDDIAYRDTKGREHQLSVLELRQTVDRGEDGDKTARFNWVTNLNLNPRNAAIIADKGGRIRAKKSCPAASPPPETSPGSSSKPGETPSSPPTTTAEPKPKYSRSASIPPDPRPVPSRPPKSQPTPPPSNGTAPSFTIASLTHSRTSTVSLRT
;
A
#
# COMPACT_ATOMS: atom_id res chain seq x y z
N MET A 1 -29.00 -5.62 14.18
CA MET A 1 -29.68 -4.82 13.14
C MET A 1 -29.27 -5.42 11.82
N THR A 2 -30.18 -6.17 11.21
CA THR A 2 -29.91 -6.99 10.03
C THR A 2 -31.08 -6.75 9.09
N GLU A 3 -30.80 -6.23 7.91
CA GLU A 3 -31.77 -6.05 6.83
C GLU A 3 -31.35 -7.03 5.73
N PHE A 4 -32.13 -8.08 5.53
CA PHE A 4 -31.93 -9.01 4.43
C PHE A 4 -32.59 -8.44 3.19
N ILE A 5 -31.82 -8.31 2.10
CA ILE A 5 -32.34 -7.93 0.79
C ILE A 5 -32.84 -9.22 0.13
N GLU A 6 -34.01 -9.67 0.54
CA GLU A 6 -34.72 -10.79 -0.08
C GLU A 6 -35.72 -10.27 -1.12
N ASN A 7 -35.91 -11.05 -2.19
CA ASN A 7 -36.80 -10.68 -3.30
C ASN A 7 -37.92 -11.73 -3.49
N PRO A 8 -38.86 -11.88 -2.53
CA PRO A 8 -39.92 -12.88 -2.59
C PRO A 8 -41.09 -12.41 -3.45
N GLY A 9 -41.09 -12.74 -4.74
CA GLY A 9 -42.29 -12.58 -5.57
C GLY A 9 -42.08 -12.77 -7.08
N PRO A 10 -43.07 -13.33 -7.82
CA PRO A 10 -42.96 -13.56 -9.26
C PRO A 10 -43.01 -12.28 -10.11
N ASN A 11 -43.50 -11.16 -9.56
CA ASN A 11 -43.64 -9.86 -10.24
C ASN A 11 -42.90 -8.73 -9.49
N ALA A 12 -41.64 -8.98 -9.08
CA ALA A 12 -40.87 -8.02 -8.28
C ALA A 12 -40.53 -6.74 -9.08
N THR A 13 -41.10 -5.61 -8.68
CA THR A 13 -40.82 -4.29 -9.27
C THR A 13 -39.37 -3.87 -9.00
N LYS A 14 -38.57 -3.74 -10.07
CA LYS A 14 -37.21 -3.17 -10.14
C LYS A 14 -36.38 -3.25 -8.83
N GLN A 15 -35.62 -4.34 -8.72
CA GLN A 15 -34.69 -4.65 -7.62
C GLN A 15 -33.98 -3.42 -7.02
N ASP A 16 -34.03 -3.31 -5.69
CA ASP A 16 -33.28 -2.32 -4.91
C ASP A 16 -31.79 -2.71 -4.96
N CYS A 17 -30.99 -2.00 -5.76
CA CYS A 17 -29.61 -2.41 -6.00
C CYS A 17 -28.75 -2.23 -4.74
N GLU A 18 -27.74 -3.09 -4.57
CA GLU A 18 -26.91 -3.18 -3.36
C GLU A 18 -26.31 -1.82 -2.92
N LEU A 19 -26.03 -0.96 -3.91
CA LEU A 19 -25.53 0.40 -3.72
C LEU A 19 -26.57 1.36 -3.09
N MET A 20 -27.86 1.25 -3.43
CA MET A 20 -28.93 2.04 -2.81
C MET A 20 -29.21 1.57 -1.38
N ALA A 21 -29.17 0.25 -1.15
CA ALA A 21 -29.22 -0.32 0.19
C ALA A 21 -28.05 0.15 1.07
N PHE A 22 -26.83 0.26 0.51
CA PHE A 22 -25.69 0.85 1.20
C PHE A 22 -25.93 2.31 1.61
N TYR A 23 -26.50 3.16 0.74
CA TYR A 23 -26.80 4.55 1.11
C TYR A 23 -27.81 4.63 2.27
N ARG A 24 -28.87 3.81 2.24
CA ARG A 24 -29.86 3.69 3.32
C ARG A 24 -29.22 3.20 4.62
N LEU A 25 -28.34 2.20 4.55
CA LEU A 25 -27.69 1.60 5.71
C LEU A 25 -26.63 2.52 6.32
N ALA A 26 -25.85 3.23 5.50
CA ALA A 26 -24.81 4.15 5.96
C ALA A 26 -25.37 5.25 6.86
N ALA A 27 -26.47 5.89 6.44
CA ALA A 27 -27.15 6.91 7.24
C ALA A 27 -27.58 6.39 8.62
N ARG A 28 -28.29 5.25 8.66
CA ARG A 28 -28.75 4.60 9.91
C ARG A 28 -27.59 4.15 10.80
N LEU A 29 -26.50 3.67 10.20
CA LEU A 29 -25.30 3.23 10.94
C LEU A 29 -24.61 4.43 11.60
N LYS A 30 -24.50 5.56 10.90
CA LYS A 30 -23.92 6.79 11.45
C LYS A 30 -24.81 7.42 12.53
N GLU A 31 -26.12 7.42 12.34
CA GLU A 31 -27.10 7.87 13.35
C GLU A 31 -26.97 7.07 14.66
N ARG A 32 -26.89 5.74 14.56
CA ARG A 32 -26.82 4.86 15.75
C ARG A 32 -25.45 4.82 16.42
N PHE A 33 -24.37 5.02 15.67
CA PHE A 33 -23.00 4.96 16.16
C PHE A 33 -22.16 6.18 15.75
N PRO A 34 -22.58 7.42 16.11
CA PRO A 34 -22.01 8.65 15.53
C PRO A 34 -20.52 8.83 15.81
N ARG A 35 -20.05 8.32 16.95
CA ARG A 35 -18.66 8.40 17.44
C ARG A 35 -17.82 7.14 17.15
N LEU A 36 -18.38 6.09 16.54
CA LEU A 36 -17.64 4.84 16.35
C LEU A 36 -16.63 4.97 15.18
N PRO A 37 -15.33 4.75 15.39
CA PRO A 37 -14.35 4.61 14.31
C PRO A 37 -14.61 3.34 13.49
N ILE A 38 -15.19 3.49 12.29
CA ILE A 38 -15.56 2.40 11.38
C ILE A 38 -14.58 2.31 10.21
N GLY A 39 -14.06 1.11 9.96
CA GLY A 39 -13.43 0.72 8.70
C GLY A 39 -14.33 -0.24 7.90
N LEU A 40 -14.52 0.00 6.61
CA LEU A 40 -15.34 -0.80 5.70
C LEU A 40 -14.45 -1.57 4.71
N ALA A 41 -14.63 -2.89 4.63
CA ALA A 41 -14.06 -3.72 3.56
C ALA A 41 -15.18 -4.06 2.57
N LEU A 42 -15.06 -3.58 1.32
CA LEU A 42 -16.11 -3.62 0.30
C LEU A 42 -15.59 -4.23 -1.02
N ASP A 43 -16.49 -4.75 -1.86
CA ASP A 43 -16.13 -5.20 -3.21
C ASP A 43 -16.15 -4.04 -4.23
N GLY A 44 -15.71 -4.32 -5.46
CA GLY A 44 -15.52 -3.30 -6.49
C GLY A 44 -16.79 -2.63 -7.02
N LEU A 45 -18.00 -3.11 -6.69
CA LEU A 45 -19.23 -2.36 -7.01
C LEU A 45 -19.28 -1.02 -6.25
N TYR A 46 -18.63 -0.95 -5.09
CA TYR A 46 -18.60 0.22 -4.22
C TYR A 46 -17.46 1.20 -4.54
N ALA A 47 -16.64 0.94 -5.57
CA ALA A 47 -15.55 1.81 -5.99
C ALA A 47 -16.08 3.03 -6.79
N ALA A 48 -16.88 3.88 -6.14
CA ALA A 48 -17.62 4.96 -6.77
C ALA A 48 -17.60 6.25 -5.95
N GLY A 49 -17.55 7.41 -6.62
CA GLY A 49 -17.51 8.74 -6.00
C GLY A 49 -18.56 9.03 -4.91
N PRO A 50 -19.84 8.60 -5.03
CA PRO A 50 -20.80 8.72 -3.93
C PRO A 50 -20.43 7.95 -2.67
N VAL A 51 -19.86 6.75 -2.79
CA VAL A 51 -19.38 5.94 -1.66
C VAL A 51 -18.17 6.61 -1.02
N PHE A 52 -17.22 7.08 -1.82
CA PHE A 52 -16.05 7.83 -1.35
C PHE A 52 -16.46 9.08 -0.56
N GLN A 53 -17.44 9.85 -1.07
CA GLN A 53 -17.96 11.02 -0.36
C GLN A 53 -18.59 10.63 0.98
N ILE A 54 -19.52 9.67 1.01
CA ILE A 54 -20.21 9.26 2.25
C ILE A 54 -19.21 8.80 3.31
N CYS A 55 -18.20 8.02 2.90
CA CYS A 55 -17.17 7.55 3.83
C CYS A 55 -16.28 8.70 4.32
N ARG A 56 -15.93 9.67 3.45
CA ARG A 56 -15.21 10.89 3.84
C ARG A 56 -16.01 11.73 4.84
N ASP A 57 -17.28 12.00 4.56
CA ASP A 57 -18.18 12.82 5.37
C ASP A 57 -18.47 12.19 6.74
N HIS A 58 -18.40 10.85 6.85
CA HIS A 58 -18.59 10.13 8.10
C HIS A 58 -17.28 9.84 8.87
N HIS A 59 -16.13 10.24 8.29
CA HIS A 59 -14.76 9.92 8.74
C HIS A 59 -14.47 8.40 8.82
N TRP A 60 -15.09 7.63 7.94
CA TRP A 60 -14.89 6.20 7.82
C TRP A 60 -13.70 5.86 6.92
N LYS A 61 -13.03 4.77 7.26
CA LYS A 61 -11.93 4.23 6.45
C LYS A 61 -12.47 3.15 5.50
N ILE A 62 -11.93 3.07 4.30
CA ILE A 62 -12.40 2.12 3.27
C ILE A 62 -11.25 1.28 2.74
N VAL A 63 -11.53 0.02 2.41
CA VAL A 63 -10.66 -0.86 1.62
C VAL A 63 -11.58 -1.53 0.60
N ILE A 64 -11.58 -1.02 -0.63
CA ILE A 64 -12.50 -1.45 -1.68
C ILE A 64 -11.72 -2.17 -2.76
N THR A 65 -12.14 -3.36 -3.20
CA THR A 65 -11.49 -4.06 -4.31
C THR A 65 -11.49 -3.19 -5.57
N LEU A 66 -10.31 -2.88 -6.09
CA LEU A 66 -10.15 -2.13 -7.33
C LEU A 66 -10.00 -3.13 -8.47
N LYS A 67 -10.91 -3.08 -9.44
CA LYS A 67 -10.80 -3.88 -10.66
C LYS A 67 -10.12 -3.07 -11.76
N ASP A 68 -9.57 -3.75 -12.75
CA ASP A 68 -8.83 -3.13 -13.85
C ASP A 68 -9.72 -2.21 -14.71
N GLU A 69 -10.99 -2.59 -14.91
CA GLU A 69 -12.00 -1.80 -15.63
C GLU A 69 -12.63 -0.65 -14.79
N SER A 70 -12.35 -0.60 -13.48
CA SER A 70 -12.92 0.38 -12.56
C SER A 70 -11.95 1.54 -12.31
N LEU A 71 -12.46 2.78 -12.29
CA LEU A 71 -11.67 4.00 -12.05
C LEU A 71 -10.41 4.08 -12.94
N PRO A 72 -10.55 4.09 -14.28
CA PRO A 72 -9.42 3.98 -15.21
C PRO A 72 -8.33 5.05 -15.01
N SER A 73 -8.70 6.27 -14.60
CA SER A 73 -7.73 7.32 -14.26
C SER A 73 -6.86 6.95 -13.04
N VAL A 74 -7.48 6.39 -12.00
CA VAL A 74 -6.80 5.95 -10.77
C VAL A 74 -5.87 4.77 -11.05
N ASN A 75 -6.29 3.81 -11.87
CA ASN A 75 -5.43 2.70 -12.30
C ASN A 75 -4.24 3.19 -13.13
N ALA A 76 -4.46 4.11 -14.09
CA ALA A 76 -3.39 4.66 -14.92
C ALA A 76 -2.36 5.48 -14.11
N GLU A 77 -2.85 6.33 -13.19
CA GLU A 77 -2.01 7.14 -12.32
C GLU A 77 -1.22 6.28 -11.31
N PHE A 78 -1.86 5.25 -10.73
CA PHE A 78 -1.18 4.25 -9.90
C PHE A 78 -0.04 3.56 -10.64
N GLU A 79 -0.26 3.06 -11.87
CA GLU A 79 0.78 2.39 -12.63
C GLU A 79 1.95 3.33 -13.00
N ALA A 80 1.69 4.63 -13.17
CA ALA A 80 2.73 5.63 -13.38
C ALA A 80 3.52 5.95 -12.09
N LEU A 81 2.83 6.25 -10.98
CA LEU A 81 3.46 6.58 -9.70
C LEU A 81 4.25 5.41 -9.12
N ALA A 82 3.73 4.18 -9.23
CA ALA A 82 4.41 2.99 -8.72
C ALA A 82 5.70 2.63 -9.49
N GLN A 83 5.95 3.21 -10.67
CA GLN A 83 7.23 3.13 -11.37
C GLN A 83 8.23 4.17 -10.85
N LEU A 84 7.75 5.35 -10.46
CA LEU A 84 8.56 6.45 -9.93
C LEU A 84 8.91 6.31 -8.44
N GLN A 85 8.17 5.47 -7.71
CA GLN A 85 8.32 5.21 -6.26
C GLN A 85 8.79 3.76 -5.99
N PRO A 86 10.03 3.37 -6.34
CA PRO A 86 10.54 2.02 -6.11
C PRO A 86 10.59 1.62 -4.61
N GLU A 87 10.65 2.59 -3.71
CA GLU A 87 10.63 2.43 -2.25
C GLU A 87 9.26 2.04 -1.68
N ASN A 88 8.16 2.31 -2.39
CA ASN A 88 6.80 1.95 -1.97
C ASN A 88 6.47 0.50 -2.31
N ARG A 89 7.36 -0.41 -1.89
CA ARG A 89 7.33 -1.84 -2.20
C ARG A 89 7.73 -2.68 -0.99
N LEU A 90 7.14 -3.86 -0.88
CA LEU A 90 7.43 -4.83 0.19
C LEU A 90 7.35 -6.24 -0.38
N GLN A 91 8.26 -7.14 0.02
CA GLN A 91 8.23 -8.53 -0.43
C GLN A 91 8.41 -9.49 0.75
N PHE A 92 7.53 -10.49 0.80
CA PHE A 92 7.68 -11.65 1.69
C PHE A 92 7.78 -12.93 0.87
N ARG A 93 8.64 -13.85 1.32
CA ARG A 93 8.78 -15.20 0.78
C ARG A 93 8.39 -16.19 1.87
N TYR A 94 7.60 -17.19 1.51
CA TYR A 94 7.10 -18.24 2.39
C TYR A 94 7.54 -19.59 1.82
N PRO A 95 8.76 -20.08 2.18
CA PRO A 95 9.34 -21.30 1.60
C PRO A 95 8.42 -22.52 1.73
N ASP A 96 7.81 -22.71 2.90
CA ASP A 96 6.92 -23.83 3.24
C ASP A 96 5.73 -24.00 2.27
N THR A 97 5.30 -22.89 1.66
CA THR A 97 4.17 -22.85 0.71
C THR A 97 4.61 -22.46 -0.70
N ARG A 98 5.93 -22.41 -0.95
CA ARG A 98 6.56 -21.89 -2.19
C ARG A 98 5.92 -20.61 -2.71
N THR A 99 5.52 -19.73 -1.79
CA THR A 99 4.72 -18.54 -2.12
C THR A 99 5.57 -17.29 -1.93
N THR A 100 5.64 -16.46 -2.96
CA THR A 100 6.16 -15.09 -2.88
C THR A 100 4.99 -14.10 -2.94
N ARG A 101 5.00 -13.11 -2.04
CA ARG A 101 4.07 -11.98 -2.05
C ARG A 101 4.84 -10.69 -2.24
N GLN A 102 4.46 -9.93 -3.26
CA GLN A 102 4.98 -8.61 -3.55
C GLN A 102 3.83 -7.61 -3.40
N TYR A 103 4.03 -6.61 -2.55
CA TYR A 103 3.11 -5.50 -2.35
C TYR A 103 3.74 -4.26 -2.97
N ARG A 104 2.94 -3.43 -3.63
CA ARG A 104 3.31 -2.07 -4.06
C ARG A 104 2.14 -1.12 -3.82
N TRP A 105 2.43 0.13 -3.53
CA TRP A 105 1.39 1.13 -3.29
C TRP A 105 1.79 2.51 -3.82
N SER A 106 0.78 3.35 -4.03
CA SER A 106 0.94 4.80 -4.17
C SER A 106 -0.19 5.49 -3.42
N ASP A 107 0.15 6.62 -2.82
CA ASP A 107 -0.76 7.47 -2.05
C ASP A 107 -1.08 8.76 -2.81
N ASP A 108 -2.08 9.50 -2.32
CA ASP A 108 -2.46 10.84 -2.79
C ASP A 108 -2.88 10.94 -4.27
N ILE A 109 -3.38 9.84 -4.84
CA ILE A 109 -3.95 9.78 -6.20
C ILE A 109 -5.26 10.57 -6.22
N ALA A 110 -5.36 11.53 -7.13
CA ALA A 110 -6.51 12.41 -7.25
C ALA A 110 -7.61 11.80 -8.14
N TYR A 111 -8.79 11.56 -7.56
CA TYR A 111 -9.97 11.10 -8.31
C TYR A 111 -11.08 12.14 -8.31
N ARG A 112 -11.48 12.61 -9.51
CA ARG A 112 -12.64 13.47 -9.70
C ARG A 112 -13.85 12.65 -10.15
N ASP A 113 -14.93 12.71 -9.37
CA ASP A 113 -16.15 11.96 -9.70
C ASP A 113 -17.08 12.66 -10.70
N THR A 114 -18.16 11.98 -11.09
CA THR A 114 -19.15 12.48 -12.06
C THR A 114 -19.95 13.70 -11.59
N LYS A 115 -19.88 14.07 -10.30
CA LYS A 115 -20.42 15.32 -9.75
C LYS A 115 -19.34 16.40 -9.61
N GLY A 116 -18.15 16.16 -10.16
CA GLY A 116 -17.01 17.08 -10.14
C GLY A 116 -16.28 17.15 -8.80
N ARG A 117 -16.60 16.29 -7.83
CA ARG A 117 -15.99 16.29 -6.48
C ARG A 117 -14.67 15.54 -6.49
N GLU A 118 -13.68 16.07 -5.78
CA GLU A 118 -12.33 15.53 -5.70
C GLU A 118 -12.15 14.66 -4.45
N HIS A 119 -11.56 13.48 -4.65
CA HIS A 119 -11.27 12.48 -3.63
C HIS A 119 -9.79 12.13 -3.70
N GLN A 120 -9.07 12.26 -2.58
CA GLN A 120 -7.73 11.71 -2.43
C GLN A 120 -7.83 10.24 -2.07
N LEU A 121 -7.19 9.39 -2.86
CA LEU A 121 -7.22 7.94 -2.75
C LEU A 121 -5.79 7.38 -2.73
N SER A 122 -5.61 6.24 -2.08
CA SER A 122 -4.39 5.44 -2.18
C SER A 122 -4.73 4.09 -2.81
N VAL A 123 -3.80 3.54 -3.58
CA VAL A 123 -3.96 2.23 -4.22
C VAL A 123 -2.90 1.27 -3.70
N LEU A 124 -3.35 0.06 -3.35
CA LEU A 124 -2.52 -1.04 -2.89
C LEU A 124 -2.68 -2.23 -3.83
N GLU A 125 -1.59 -2.72 -4.41
CA GLU A 125 -1.55 -3.97 -5.15
C GLU A 125 -0.79 -5.05 -4.36
N LEU A 126 -1.31 -6.28 -4.40
CA LEU A 126 -0.62 -7.51 -4.04
C LEU A 126 -0.51 -8.41 -5.28
N ARG A 127 0.72 -8.77 -5.67
CA ARG A 127 1.02 -9.93 -6.51
C ARG A 127 1.41 -11.10 -5.62
N GLN A 128 0.66 -12.19 -5.69
CA GLN A 128 1.00 -13.46 -5.03
C GLN A 128 1.36 -14.49 -6.09
N THR A 129 2.62 -14.91 -6.12
CA THR A 129 3.14 -15.98 -6.98
C THR A 129 3.32 -17.24 -6.15
N VAL A 130 2.80 -18.36 -6.64
CA VAL A 130 3.01 -19.70 -6.05
C VAL A 130 3.79 -20.53 -7.07
N ASP A 131 5.01 -20.89 -6.70
CA ASP A 131 5.86 -21.81 -7.45
C ASP A 131 5.34 -23.24 -7.27
N ARG A 132 5.12 -23.93 -8.39
CA ARG A 132 4.59 -25.29 -8.47
C ARG A 132 5.58 -26.30 -9.04
N GLY A 133 6.84 -25.91 -9.23
CA GLY A 133 7.83 -26.73 -9.93
C GLY A 133 7.47 -26.90 -11.39
N GLU A 134 7.29 -28.15 -11.83
CA GLU A 134 7.10 -28.52 -13.23
C GLU A 134 5.81 -27.93 -13.85
N ASP A 135 4.77 -27.68 -13.05
CA ASP A 135 3.52 -27.02 -13.47
C ASP A 135 3.66 -25.51 -13.76
N GLY A 136 4.81 -24.91 -13.39
CA GLY A 136 5.09 -23.48 -13.54
C GLY A 136 4.42 -22.55 -12.51
N ASP A 137 4.92 -21.32 -12.45
CA ASP A 137 4.50 -20.29 -11.49
C ASP A 137 3.08 -19.79 -11.72
N LYS A 138 2.21 -19.93 -10.71
CA LYS A 138 0.88 -19.32 -10.72
C LYS A 138 0.87 -17.98 -9.99
N THR A 139 0.78 -16.90 -10.74
CA THR A 139 0.64 -15.53 -10.19
C THR A 139 -0.82 -15.08 -10.16
N ALA A 140 -1.24 -14.47 -9.05
CA ALA A 140 -2.53 -13.82 -8.88
C ALA A 140 -2.33 -12.36 -8.43
N ARG A 141 -3.05 -11.42 -9.05
CA ARG A 141 -3.05 -9.99 -8.72
C ARG A 141 -4.32 -9.61 -7.96
N PHE A 142 -4.17 -8.74 -6.95
CA PHE A 142 -5.27 -8.17 -6.18
C PHE A 142 -5.00 -6.69 -5.93
N ASN A 143 -5.91 -5.81 -6.34
CA ASN A 143 -5.78 -4.38 -6.15
C ASN A 143 -6.90 -3.88 -5.23
N TRP A 144 -6.60 -2.87 -4.41
CA TRP A 144 -7.58 -2.18 -3.57
C TRP A 144 -7.36 -0.67 -3.60
N VAL A 145 -8.47 0.06 -3.54
CA VAL A 145 -8.48 1.51 -3.33
C VAL A 145 -8.89 1.81 -1.89
N THR A 146 -8.22 2.77 -1.26
CA THR A 146 -8.39 3.13 0.15
C THR A 146 -8.27 4.64 0.37
N ASN A 147 -8.69 5.12 1.53
CA ASN A 147 -8.43 6.47 2.06
C ASN A 147 -7.54 6.42 3.32
N LEU A 148 -6.68 5.38 3.39
CA LEU A 148 -5.64 5.19 4.39
C LEU A 148 -4.28 5.47 3.74
N ASN A 149 -3.46 6.29 4.37
CA ASN A 149 -2.09 6.50 3.94
C ASN A 149 -1.29 5.20 4.12
N LEU A 150 -0.72 4.68 3.05
CA LEU A 150 -0.03 3.41 2.98
C LEU A 150 1.46 3.58 3.32
N ASN A 151 2.04 2.55 3.91
CA ASN A 151 3.44 2.49 4.28
C ASN A 151 3.86 1.03 4.51
N PRO A 152 5.16 0.72 4.63
CA PRO A 152 5.64 -0.65 4.78
C PRO A 152 5.09 -1.40 6.01
N ARG A 153 4.63 -0.69 7.06
CA ARG A 153 4.08 -1.29 8.27
C ARG A 153 2.62 -1.71 8.10
N ASN A 154 1.81 -0.95 7.35
CA ASN A 154 0.37 -1.19 7.23
C ASN A 154 -0.04 -1.84 5.90
N ALA A 155 0.74 -1.76 4.82
CA ALA A 155 0.36 -2.25 3.49
C ALA A 155 -0.03 -3.75 3.51
N ALA A 156 0.82 -4.60 4.07
CA ALA A 156 0.52 -6.03 4.20
C ALA A 156 -0.70 -6.30 5.11
N ILE A 157 -0.83 -5.55 6.20
CA ILE A 157 -1.95 -5.66 7.15
C ILE A 157 -3.28 -5.32 6.45
N ILE A 158 -3.31 -4.26 5.64
CA ILE A 158 -4.50 -3.81 4.91
C ILE A 158 -4.90 -4.81 3.83
N ALA A 159 -3.94 -5.31 3.04
CA ALA A 159 -4.19 -6.35 2.04
C ALA A 159 -4.72 -7.65 2.68
N ASP A 160 -4.09 -8.14 3.75
CA ASP A 160 -4.45 -9.42 4.36
C ASP A 160 -5.72 -9.38 5.23
N LYS A 161 -5.92 -8.30 6.01
CA LYS A 161 -7.03 -8.17 6.98
C LYS A 161 -8.16 -7.25 6.55
N GLY A 162 -7.98 -6.41 5.53
CA GLY A 162 -9.05 -5.63 4.90
C GLY A 162 -9.45 -6.24 3.56
N GLY A 163 -8.50 -6.31 2.63
CA GLY A 163 -8.76 -6.70 1.24
C GLY A 163 -9.03 -8.19 1.02
N ARG A 164 -8.36 -9.09 1.76
CA ARG A 164 -8.41 -10.56 1.56
C ARG A 164 -9.26 -11.34 2.57
N ILE A 165 -10.08 -10.69 3.41
CA ILE A 165 -10.95 -11.37 4.39
C ILE A 165 -11.73 -12.55 3.76
N ARG A 166 -12.22 -12.36 2.52
CA ARG A 166 -13.04 -13.33 1.77
C ARG A 166 -12.24 -14.42 1.03
N ALA A 167 -10.92 -14.28 0.87
CA ALA A 167 -10.10 -15.17 0.06
C ALA A 167 -9.61 -16.44 0.81
N LYS A 168 -9.89 -16.56 2.11
CA LYS A 168 -9.39 -17.66 2.95
C LYS A 168 -10.25 -18.93 2.84
N LYS A 169 -10.19 -19.61 1.69
CA LYS A 169 -10.57 -21.03 1.56
C LYS A 169 -9.38 -21.99 1.43
N SER A 170 -8.17 -21.48 1.22
CA SER A 170 -6.91 -22.21 1.41
C SER A 170 -5.75 -21.24 1.69
N CYS A 171 -4.66 -21.79 2.23
CA CYS A 171 -3.45 -21.15 2.79
C CYS A 171 -3.51 -20.82 4.31
N PRO A 172 -2.63 -21.42 5.14
CA PRO A 172 -2.47 -21.05 6.55
C PRO A 172 -1.89 -19.63 6.68
N ALA A 173 -2.11 -19.00 7.83
CA ALA A 173 -1.54 -17.69 8.13
C ALA A 173 -0.11 -17.87 8.64
N ALA A 174 0.85 -17.18 8.02
CA ALA A 174 2.19 -17.05 8.60
C ALA A 174 2.14 -16.05 9.77
N SER A 175 2.70 -16.45 10.92
CA SER A 175 2.92 -15.56 12.05
C SER A 175 4.02 -14.54 11.73
N PRO A 176 3.97 -13.31 12.29
CA PRO A 176 5.07 -12.37 12.14
C PRO A 176 6.34 -12.89 12.84
N PRO A 177 7.54 -12.68 12.25
CA PRO A 177 8.80 -13.02 12.90
C PRO A 177 9.09 -12.07 14.08
N PRO A 178 9.87 -12.51 15.10
CA PRO A 178 10.24 -11.67 16.23
C PRO A 178 11.20 -10.54 15.84
N GLU A 179 11.09 -9.39 16.50
CA GLU A 179 11.99 -8.25 16.32
C GLU A 179 13.40 -8.57 16.84
N THR A 180 14.42 -8.37 16.00
CA THR A 180 15.83 -8.41 16.41
C THR A 180 16.40 -7.00 16.52
N SER A 181 16.75 -6.58 17.73
CA SER A 181 17.53 -5.35 17.96
C SER A 181 19.00 -5.56 17.59
N PRO A 182 19.71 -4.52 17.10
CA PRO A 182 21.08 -4.67 16.59
C PRO A 182 22.13 -4.77 17.71
N GLY A 183 22.93 -5.83 17.67
CA GLY A 183 24.07 -6.05 18.56
C GLY A 183 25.36 -5.37 18.10
N SER A 184 26.11 -4.87 19.08
CA SER A 184 27.37 -4.13 19.05
C SER A 184 28.47 -4.53 18.03
N SER A 185 29.27 -3.55 17.68
CA SER A 185 30.48 -3.59 16.84
C SER A 185 31.69 -4.33 17.44
N SER A 186 32.55 -4.88 16.57
CA SER A 186 33.98 -5.15 16.82
C SER A 186 34.81 -4.99 15.53
N LYS A 187 36.01 -4.40 15.62
CA LYS A 187 36.95 -4.16 14.50
C LYS A 187 37.96 -5.31 14.33
N PRO A 188 38.55 -5.50 13.13
CA PRO A 188 39.78 -6.28 12.94
C PRO A 188 41.05 -5.40 12.88
N GLY A 189 42.14 -5.89 13.47
CA GLY A 189 43.53 -5.71 12.98
C GLY A 189 44.00 -7.03 12.34
N GLU A 190 45.20 -7.19 11.77
CA GLU A 190 46.37 -6.30 11.61
C GLU A 190 47.23 -6.88 10.45
N THR A 191 48.05 -6.08 9.76
CA THR A 191 48.98 -6.54 8.70
C THR A 191 50.40 -6.16 9.08
N PRO A 192 51.45 -6.95 8.75
CA PRO A 192 52.24 -6.61 7.55
C PRO A 192 53.03 -7.77 6.86
N SER A 193 53.32 -7.64 5.56
CA SER A 193 54.70 -7.71 4.98
C SER A 193 54.75 -7.91 3.45
N SER A 194 55.78 -7.34 2.82
CA SER A 194 56.24 -7.48 1.42
C SER A 194 57.71 -6.98 1.40
N PRO A 195 58.48 -6.93 0.27
CA PRO A 195 58.37 -7.54 -1.06
C PRO A 195 59.64 -8.44 -1.31
N PRO A 196 60.27 -8.67 -2.51
CA PRO A 196 60.55 -7.81 -3.70
C PRO A 196 59.88 -8.34 -5.02
N THR A 197 60.29 -8.07 -6.26
CA THR A 197 60.56 -6.82 -7.06
C THR A 197 61.01 -7.24 -8.50
N THR A 198 60.85 -6.37 -9.52
CA THR A 198 61.43 -6.38 -10.92
C THR A 198 60.42 -6.70 -12.04
N THR A 199 60.32 -6.07 -13.22
CA THR A 199 60.61 -4.75 -13.85
C THR A 199 60.40 -4.96 -15.38
N ALA A 200 59.70 -4.05 -16.08
CA ALA A 200 60.03 -3.52 -17.44
C ALA A 200 58.79 -3.11 -18.28
N GLU A 201 58.66 -1.81 -18.56
CA GLU A 201 57.93 -1.26 -19.73
C GLU A 201 58.94 -1.05 -20.89
N PRO A 202 58.50 -0.83 -22.15
CA PRO A 202 58.76 0.51 -22.70
C PRO A 202 57.69 1.09 -23.66
N LYS A 203 57.62 2.42 -23.72
CA LYS A 203 56.93 3.24 -24.76
C LYS A 203 57.92 3.97 -25.67
N PRO A 204 57.56 4.25 -26.93
CA PRO A 204 57.50 5.65 -27.42
C PRO A 204 56.42 5.91 -28.50
N LYS A 205 56.16 7.11 -29.06
CA LYS A 205 56.15 8.55 -28.66
C LYS A 205 55.66 9.37 -29.89
N TYR A 206 54.57 10.16 -29.86
CA TYR A 206 54.53 11.50 -30.52
C TYR A 206 53.34 12.40 -30.12
N SER A 207 53.41 13.69 -30.50
CA SER A 207 52.64 14.82 -29.97
C SER A 207 52.01 15.74 -31.03
N ARG A 208 50.93 16.47 -30.67
CA ARG A 208 50.90 17.96 -30.71
C ARG A 208 49.65 18.60 -30.06
N SER A 209 49.87 19.82 -29.58
CA SER A 209 49.00 20.87 -28.96
C SER A 209 47.56 21.00 -29.51
N ALA A 210 46.55 21.51 -28.77
CA ALA A 210 46.54 22.87 -28.19
C ALA A 210 45.39 23.19 -27.18
N SER A 211 45.65 24.22 -26.36
CA SER A 211 44.72 25.17 -25.70
C SER A 211 43.71 24.73 -24.62
N ILE A 212 43.80 25.41 -23.47
CA ILE A 212 42.92 25.30 -22.28
C ILE A 212 42.10 26.61 -22.13
N PRO A 213 40.77 26.56 -21.91
CA PRO A 213 39.98 27.73 -21.50
C PRO A 213 39.96 27.93 -19.96
N PRO A 214 39.70 29.15 -19.46
CA PRO A 214 39.87 29.49 -18.04
C PRO A 214 38.71 29.11 -17.11
N ASP A 215 39.06 29.07 -15.82
CA ASP A 215 38.29 28.60 -14.66
C ASP A 215 37.13 29.54 -14.24
N PRO A 216 35.90 29.04 -13.99
CA PRO A 216 34.79 29.85 -13.49
C PRO A 216 34.89 30.13 -11.98
N ARG A 217 34.77 31.41 -11.61
CA ARG A 217 34.85 31.92 -10.22
C ARG A 217 33.87 31.24 -9.24
N PRO A 218 34.24 31.10 -7.95
CA PRO A 218 33.44 30.41 -6.95
C PRO A 218 32.15 31.17 -6.59
N VAL A 219 31.05 30.41 -6.45
CA VAL A 219 29.73 30.90 -6.01
C VAL A 219 29.63 30.79 -4.48
N PRO A 220 29.13 31.82 -3.75
CA PRO A 220 29.06 31.78 -2.29
C PRO A 220 28.09 30.70 -1.77
N SER A 221 28.53 29.96 -0.77
CA SER A 221 27.76 28.89 -0.13
C SER A 221 26.62 29.43 0.74
N ARG A 222 25.42 28.86 0.56
CA ARG A 222 24.24 29.18 1.36
C ARG A 222 24.31 28.48 2.73
N PRO A 223 24.02 29.16 3.86
CA PRO A 223 24.01 28.51 5.16
C PRO A 223 22.89 27.46 5.28
N PRO A 224 23.09 26.37 6.05
CA PRO A 224 22.08 25.33 6.23
C PRO A 224 20.87 25.86 7.00
N LYS A 225 19.66 25.48 6.56
CA LYS A 225 18.43 25.76 7.32
C LYS A 225 18.40 24.88 8.57
N SER A 226 18.05 25.48 9.71
CA SER A 226 17.75 24.76 10.95
C SER A 226 16.53 23.84 10.77
N GLN A 227 16.63 22.62 11.31
CA GLN A 227 15.47 21.74 11.46
C GLN A 227 14.62 22.19 12.66
N PRO A 228 13.28 22.25 12.54
CA PRO A 228 12.42 22.39 13.70
C PRO A 228 12.38 21.08 14.51
N THR A 229 12.46 21.19 15.84
CA THR A 229 12.34 20.04 16.75
C THR A 229 10.90 19.51 16.80
N PRO A 230 10.69 18.19 16.89
CA PRO A 230 9.36 17.62 17.06
C PRO A 230 8.85 17.84 18.51
N PRO A 231 7.55 18.10 18.71
CA PRO A 231 6.94 18.18 20.04
C PRO A 231 6.85 16.80 20.71
N PRO A 232 6.76 16.73 22.05
CA PRO A 232 6.69 15.46 22.79
C PRO A 232 5.40 14.68 22.50
N SER A 233 5.55 13.37 22.30
CA SER A 233 4.47 12.45 21.91
C SER A 233 3.65 11.96 23.10
N ASN A 234 2.71 12.78 23.57
CA ASN A 234 1.62 12.32 24.45
C ASN A 234 0.35 12.10 23.61
N GLY A 235 0.05 10.84 23.28
CA GLY A 235 -1.17 10.48 22.55
C GLY A 235 -1.34 8.99 22.34
N THR A 236 -2.32 8.39 23.01
CA THR A 236 -2.76 7.01 22.77
C THR A 236 -3.19 6.82 21.32
N ALA A 237 -2.58 5.87 20.61
CA ALA A 237 -2.91 5.59 19.22
C ALA A 237 -4.39 5.18 19.05
N PRO A 238 -5.15 5.81 18.13
CA PRO A 238 -6.55 5.50 17.91
C PRO A 238 -6.71 4.10 17.30
N SER A 239 -7.42 3.21 18.01
CA SER A 239 -7.75 1.87 17.52
C SER A 239 -9.04 1.91 16.69
N PHE A 240 -8.98 1.39 15.46
CA PHE A 240 -10.14 1.32 14.56
C PHE A 240 -10.65 -0.12 14.47
N THR A 241 -11.98 -0.26 14.33
CA THR A 241 -12.62 -1.56 14.10
C THR A 241 -13.00 -1.70 12.63
N ILE A 242 -12.47 -2.72 11.95
CA ILE A 242 -12.93 -3.09 10.61
C ILE A 242 -14.20 -3.94 10.75
N ALA A 243 -15.29 -3.48 10.13
CA ALA A 243 -16.53 -4.22 10.00
C ALA A 243 -16.66 -4.73 8.56
N SER A 244 -16.74 -6.05 8.39
CA SER A 244 -17.07 -6.67 7.11
C SER A 244 -18.60 -6.85 7.00
N LEU A 245 -19.18 -6.31 5.93
CA LEU A 245 -20.61 -6.41 5.61
C LEU A 245 -20.79 -7.41 4.47
N THR A 246 -20.90 -8.70 4.80
CA THR A 246 -21.36 -9.76 3.88
C THR A 246 -22.26 -10.76 4.61
N HIS A 247 -23.08 -11.49 3.86
CA HIS A 247 -24.01 -12.48 4.40
C HIS A 247 -23.30 -13.55 5.27
N SER A 248 -23.76 -13.68 6.51
CA SER A 248 -23.33 -14.63 7.55
C SER A 248 -21.98 -14.34 8.25
N ARG A 249 -22.10 -14.02 9.56
CA ARG A 249 -21.07 -13.87 10.61
C ARG A 249 -20.13 -12.66 10.54
N THR A 250 -20.37 -11.73 11.47
CA THR A 250 -19.43 -10.66 11.85
C THR A 250 -18.14 -11.24 12.44
N SER A 251 -16.99 -10.77 11.98
CA SER A 251 -15.68 -11.00 12.62
C SER A 251 -15.04 -9.64 12.90
N THR A 252 -14.69 -9.39 14.16
CA THR A 252 -14.13 -8.11 14.62
C THR A 252 -12.62 -8.23 14.73
N VAL A 253 -11.87 -7.38 14.02
CA VAL A 253 -10.40 -7.27 14.18
C VAL A 253 -10.04 -5.82 14.45
N SER A 254 -9.42 -5.58 15.60
CA SER A 254 -8.86 -4.27 15.96
C SER A 254 -7.47 -4.13 15.35
N LEU A 255 -7.21 -2.99 14.72
CA LEU A 255 -5.87 -2.60 14.29
C LEU A 255 -5.39 -1.42 15.13
N ARG A 256 -4.14 -1.51 15.60
CA ARG A 256 -3.38 -0.39 16.16
C ARG A 256 -2.39 0.07 15.09
N THR A 257 -2.26 1.39 14.96
CA THR A 257 -1.28 2.08 14.10
C THR A 257 0.04 2.27 14.84
#